data_AF-A0A965V5A9-F1
#
_entry.id   AF-A0A965V5A9-F1
#
_cell.length_a   1.000
_cell.length_b   1.000
_cell.length_c   1.000
_cell.angle_alpha   90.00
_cell.angle_beta   90.00
_cell.angle_gamma   90.00
#
_symmetry.space_group_name_H-M   'P 1'
#
loop_
_entity.id
_entity.type
_entity.pdbx_description
1 polymer ?
#
loop_
_entity_poly.entity_id
_entity_poly.type
_entity_poly.pdbx_seq_one_letter_code
_entity_poly.pdbx_strand_id
1 'polypeptide(L)'
;MNPAVIAEDAALRLHEAADLCDRARAEAEASDEQLALSLEQAASVIESISPTAIPTGTSTRQRVDEACARALKSHAALLTTIAERMQSIRRELGQLSQGVSATSGYTTRPAASRALVVDRIG
;
A
#
# COMPACT_ATOMS: atom_id res chain seq x y z
N MET A 1 -12.75 -33.25 12.96
CA MET A 1 -12.56 -31.90 13.53
C MET A 1 -13.94 -31.26 13.67
N ASN A 2 -14.29 -30.67 14.82
CA ASN A 2 -15.65 -30.17 15.09
C ASN A 2 -15.88 -28.84 14.33
N PRO A 3 -16.97 -28.68 13.55
CA PRO A 3 -17.23 -27.45 12.79
C PRO A 3 -17.29 -26.17 13.63
N ALA A 4 -17.73 -26.26 14.89
CA ALA A 4 -17.72 -25.11 15.80
C ALA A 4 -16.29 -24.64 16.13
N VAL A 5 -15.36 -25.58 16.31
CA VAL A 5 -13.94 -25.28 16.61
C VAL A 5 -13.25 -24.66 15.39
N ILE A 6 -13.59 -25.11 14.18
CA ILE A 6 -13.04 -24.54 12.95
C ILE A 6 -13.55 -23.09 12.76
N ALA A 7 -14.82 -22.83 13.07
CA ALA A 7 -15.39 -21.48 12.98
C ALA A 7 -14.80 -20.52 14.02
N GLU A 8 -14.52 -20.99 15.24
CA GLU A 8 -13.85 -20.18 16.26
C GLU A 8 -12.40 -19.85 15.88
N ASP A 9 -11.65 -20.82 15.35
CA ASP A 9 -10.29 -20.59 14.83
C ASP A 9 -10.30 -19.58 13.68
N ALA A 10 -11.26 -19.68 12.76
CA ALA A 10 -11.44 -18.70 11.68
C ALA A 10 -11.72 -17.29 12.21
N ALA A 11 -12.58 -17.13 13.22
CA ALA A 11 -12.86 -15.83 13.82
C ALA A 11 -11.61 -15.21 14.47
N LEU A 12 -10.81 -16.02 15.17
CA LEU A 12 -9.55 -15.57 15.78
C LEU A 12 -8.56 -15.08 14.72
N ARG A 13 -8.37 -15.83 13.64
CA ARG A 13 -7.49 -15.45 12.53
C ARG A 13 -7.97 -14.20 11.80
N LEU A 14 -9.29 -14.01 11.66
CA LEU A 14 -9.86 -12.78 11.11
C LEU A 14 -9.56 -11.56 11.99
N HIS A 15 -9.63 -11.71 13.31
CA HIS A 15 -9.22 -10.65 14.23
C HIS A 15 -7.74 -10.33 14.15
N GLU A 16 -6.88 -11.36 14.09
CA GLU A 16 -5.44 -11.18 13.92
C GLU A 16 -5.11 -10.46 12.61
N ALA A 17 -5.74 -10.85 11.50
CA ALA A 17 -5.59 -10.17 10.22
C ALA A 17 -6.01 -8.69 10.29
N ALA A 18 -7.10 -8.38 11.00
CA ALA A 18 -7.55 -7.01 11.21
C ALA A 18 -6.52 -6.18 11.99
N ASP A 19 -5.98 -6.74 13.09
CA ASP A 19 -4.98 -6.07 13.92
C ASP A 19 -3.67 -5.83 13.14
N LEU A 20 -3.25 -6.78 12.30
CA LEU A 20 -2.11 -6.61 11.39
C LEU A 20 -2.37 -5.52 10.35
N CYS A 21 -3.59 -5.43 9.81
CA CYS A 21 -3.94 -4.35 8.88
C CYS A 21 -3.92 -2.97 9.55
N ASP A 22 -4.45 -2.87 10.78
CA ASP A 22 -4.43 -1.62 11.56
C ASP A 22 -2.98 -1.20 11.90
N ARG A 23 -2.13 -2.18 12.24
CA ARG A 23 -0.70 -1.97 12.49
C ARG A 23 0.05 -1.52 11.24
N ALA A 24 -0.15 -2.21 10.12
CA ALA A 24 0.43 -1.83 8.83
C ALA A 24 0.07 -0.38 8.47
N ARG A 25 -1.17 0.04 8.78
CA ARG A 25 -1.61 1.42 8.55
C ARG A 25 -0.85 2.42 9.40
N ALA A 26 -0.61 2.12 10.68
CA ALA A 26 0.20 2.97 11.55
C ALA A 26 1.67 3.04 11.11
N GLU A 27 2.22 1.92 10.64
CA GLU A 27 3.60 1.83 10.14
C GLU A 27 3.80 2.52 8.79
N ALA A 28 2.74 2.66 7.98
CA ALA A 28 2.79 3.36 6.70
C ALA A 28 3.27 4.82 6.83
N GLU A 29 3.11 5.46 7.99
CA GLU A 29 3.62 6.80 8.24
C GLU A 29 5.09 6.80 8.73
N ALA A 30 5.59 5.67 9.22
CA ALA A 30 6.87 5.58 9.93
C ALA A 30 7.98 4.86 9.15
N SER A 31 7.67 3.77 8.43
CA SER A 31 8.68 2.95 7.75
C SER A 31 8.09 2.05 6.66
N ASP A 32 8.67 2.13 5.47
CA ASP A 32 8.27 1.30 4.32
C ASP A 32 8.63 -0.19 4.51
N GLU A 33 9.72 -0.49 5.21
CA GLU A 33 10.17 -1.86 5.48
C GLU A 33 9.24 -2.56 6.47
N GLN A 34 8.82 -1.86 7.53
CA GLN A 34 7.88 -2.39 8.52
C GLN A 34 6.48 -2.57 7.91
N LEU A 35 6.04 -1.60 7.10
CA LEU A 35 4.80 -1.72 6.33
C LEU A 35 4.79 -2.99 5.46
N ALA A 36 5.88 -3.27 4.74
CA ALA A 36 5.97 -4.46 3.88
C ALA A 36 5.86 -5.77 4.67
N LEU A 37 6.57 -5.87 5.80
CA LEU A 37 6.51 -7.04 6.68
C LEU A 37 5.10 -7.26 7.25
N SER A 38 4.46 -6.19 7.74
CA SER A 38 3.10 -6.28 8.29
C SER A 38 2.05 -6.66 7.23
N LEU A 39 2.24 -6.22 5.98
CA LEU A 39 1.40 -6.64 4.85
C LEU A 39 1.56 -8.12 4.51
N GLU A 40 2.79 -8.62 4.48
CA GLU A 40 3.08 -10.04 4.21
C GLU A 40 2.50 -10.94 5.30
N GLN A 41 2.62 -10.53 6.57
CA GLN A 41 2.00 -11.22 7.70
C GLN A 41 0.48 -11.24 7.59
N ALA A 42 -0.15 -10.09 7.29
CA ALA A 42 -1.60 -10.01 7.13
C ALA A 42 -2.11 -10.92 5.99
N ALA A 43 -1.40 -10.93 4.85
CA ALA A 43 -1.74 -11.79 3.72
C ALA A 43 -1.61 -13.28 4.09
N SER A 44 -0.54 -13.67 4.77
CA SER A 44 -0.33 -15.06 5.23
C SER A 44 -1.43 -15.52 6.17
N VAL A 45 -1.85 -14.68 7.13
CA VAL A 45 -2.96 -15.00 8.04
C VAL A 45 -4.26 -15.19 7.25
N ILE A 46 -4.57 -14.30 6.30
CA ILE A 46 -5.79 -14.39 5.48
C ILE A 46 -5.81 -15.67 4.64
N GLU A 47 -4.69 -16.00 3.97
CA GLU A 47 -4.58 -17.22 3.15
C GLU A 47 -4.72 -18.50 3.98
N SER A 48 -4.35 -18.45 5.26
CA SER A 48 -4.48 -19.57 6.17
C SER A 48 -5.93 -19.84 6.62
N ILE A 49 -6.86 -18.89 6.42
CA ILE A 49 -8.26 -19.04 6.81
C ILE A 49 -8.94 -20.01 5.84
N SER A 50 -9.26 -21.21 6.32
CA SER A 50 -9.96 -22.20 5.51
C SER A 50 -11.45 -21.83 5.34
N PRO A 51 -11.98 -21.75 4.10
CA PRO A 51 -13.38 -21.40 3.85
C PRO A 51 -14.38 -22.54 4.16
N THR A 52 -13.94 -23.62 4.80
CA THR A 52 -14.66 -24.90 4.77
C THR A 52 -15.63 -25.14 5.93
N ALA A 53 -15.65 -24.31 6.98
CA ALA A 53 -16.61 -24.46 8.06
C ALA A 53 -17.68 -23.38 8.01
N ILE A 54 -18.90 -23.76 7.62
CA ILE A 54 -20.09 -22.95 7.88
C ILE A 54 -20.33 -23.02 9.40
N PRO A 55 -20.27 -21.89 10.13
CA PRO A 55 -20.49 -21.90 11.57
C PRO A 55 -21.87 -22.47 11.87
N THR A 56 -21.91 -23.52 12.69
CA THR A 56 -23.16 -24.08 13.20
C THR A 56 -23.47 -23.44 14.55
N GLY A 57 -24.66 -22.84 14.67
CA GLY A 57 -25.07 -22.08 15.86
C GLY A 57 -25.06 -20.56 15.64
N THR A 58 -26.09 -19.89 16.14
CA THR A 58 -26.33 -18.45 15.91
C THR A 58 -25.22 -17.57 16.52
N SER A 59 -24.74 -17.90 17.72
CA SER A 59 -23.68 -17.15 18.40
C SER A 59 -22.33 -17.24 17.68
N THR A 60 -21.90 -18.45 17.28
CA THR A 60 -20.63 -18.65 16.57
C THR A 60 -20.65 -18.01 15.19
N ARG A 61 -21.79 -18.07 14.49
CA ARG A 61 -21.98 -17.38 13.21
C ARG A 61 -21.86 -15.87 13.35
N GLN A 62 -22.56 -15.29 14.32
CA GLN A 62 -22.49 -13.85 14.58
C GLN A 62 -21.05 -13.38 14.86
N ARG A 63 -20.28 -14.13 15.67
CA ARG A 63 -18.87 -13.80 15.97
C ARG A 63 -17.98 -13.84 14.72
N VAL A 64 -18.18 -14.83 13.85
CA VAL A 64 -17.44 -14.93 12.57
C VAL A 64 -17.81 -13.77 11.65
N ASP A 65 -19.09 -13.42 11.56
CA ASP A 65 -19.57 -12.30 10.73
C ASP A 65 -19.01 -10.96 11.24
N GLU A 66 -19.00 -10.73 12.56
CA GLU A 66 -18.39 -9.55 13.19
C GLU A 66 -16.88 -9.47 12.94
N ALA A 67 -16.17 -10.59 13.09
CA ALA A 67 -14.73 -10.66 12.82
C ALA A 67 -14.42 -10.39 11.34
N CYS A 68 -15.23 -10.93 10.42
CA CYS A 68 -15.11 -10.71 8.99
C CYS A 68 -15.36 -9.24 8.63
N ALA A 69 -16.42 -8.64 9.18
CA ALA A 69 -16.74 -7.22 8.97
C ALA A 69 -15.61 -6.30 9.47
N ARG A 70 -15.02 -6.61 10.63
CA ARG A 70 -13.87 -5.86 11.15
C ARG A 70 -12.65 -6.00 10.25
N ALA A 71 -12.30 -7.23 9.85
CA ALA A 71 -11.17 -7.49 8.96
C ALA A 71 -11.32 -6.76 7.62
N LEU A 72 -12.50 -6.81 7.01
CA LEU A 72 -12.79 -6.09 5.77
C LEU A 72 -12.65 -4.57 5.92
N LYS A 73 -13.12 -4.01 7.04
CA LYS A 73 -13.01 -2.57 7.31
C LYS A 73 -11.55 -2.13 7.48
N SER A 74 -10.77 -2.87 8.26
CA SER A 74 -9.34 -2.59 8.47
C SER A 74 -8.55 -2.74 7.16
N HIS A 75 -8.83 -3.79 6.39
CA HIS A 75 -8.20 -4.01 5.09
C HIS A 75 -8.53 -2.90 4.09
N ALA A 76 -9.80 -2.48 4.00
CA ALA A 76 -10.21 -1.38 3.14
C ALA A 76 -9.50 -0.06 3.50
N ALA A 77 -9.40 0.24 4.80
CA ALA A 77 -8.70 1.44 5.27
C ALA A 77 -7.20 1.40 4.91
N LEU A 78 -6.56 0.25 5.06
CA LEU A 78 -5.15 0.05 4.68
C LEU A 78 -4.93 0.26 3.18
N LEU A 79 -5.80 -0.29 2.33
CA LEU A 79 -5.75 -0.10 0.88
C LEU A 79 -5.88 1.38 0.49
N THR A 80 -6.76 2.13 1.16
CA THR A 80 -6.87 3.58 0.97
C THR A 80 -5.56 4.29 1.28
N THR A 81 -4.95 4.02 2.44
CA THR A 81 -3.66 4.62 2.83
C THR A 81 -2.55 4.29 1.83
N ILE A 82 -2.46 3.05 1.37
CA ILE A 82 -1.45 2.64 0.37
C ILE A 82 -1.69 3.35 -0.97
N ALA A 83 -2.94 3.44 -1.41
CA ALA A 83 -3.29 4.12 -2.66
C ALA A 83 -2.90 5.61 -2.64
N GLU A 84 -3.16 6.29 -1.52
CA GLU A 84 -2.76 7.70 -1.32
C GLU A 84 -1.24 7.87 -1.38
N ARG A 85 -0.47 6.98 -0.72
CA ARG A 85 1.01 7.00 -0.79
C ARG A 85 1.51 6.76 -2.20
N MET A 86 0.98 5.77 -2.91
CA MET A 86 1.33 5.52 -4.31
C MET A 86 1.03 6.73 -5.21
N GLN A 87 -0.02 7.48 -4.91
CA GLN A 87 -0.32 8.71 -5.62
C GLN A 87 0.67 9.83 -5.29
N SER A 88 1.10 9.97 -4.03
CA SER A 88 2.15 10.91 -3.63
C SER A 88 3.47 10.62 -4.33
N ILE A 89 3.93 9.37 -4.28
CA ILE A 89 5.16 8.91 -4.93
C ILE A 89 5.11 9.20 -6.43
N ARG A 90 3.97 8.94 -7.09
CA ARG A 90 3.80 9.26 -8.52
C ARG A 90 3.93 10.76 -8.81
N ARG A 91 3.39 11.62 -7.93
CA ARG A 91 3.52 13.08 -8.08
C ARG A 91 4.97 13.53 -7.89
N GLU A 92 5.64 13.04 -6.86
CA GLU A 92 7.05 13.33 -6.57
C GLU A 92 7.97 12.91 -7.72
N LEU A 93 7.77 11.69 -8.27
CA LEU A 93 8.50 11.22 -9.44
C LEU A 93 8.25 12.10 -10.68
N GLY A 94 7.01 12.56 -10.89
CA GLY A 94 6.68 13.51 -11.95
C GLY A 94 7.42 14.84 -11.83
N GLN A 95 7.53 15.37 -10.60
CA GLN A 95 8.27 16.60 -10.32
C GLN A 95 9.78 16.43 -10.51
N LEU A 96 10.35 15.30 -10.06
CA LEU A 96 11.76 14.97 -10.28
C LEU A 96 12.08 14.84 -11.77
N SER A 97 11.21 14.17 -12.55
CA SER A 97 11.38 14.05 -14.00
C SER A 97 11.39 15.42 -14.69
N GLN A 98 10.51 16.33 -14.30
CA GLN A 98 10.49 17.71 -14.82
C GLN A 98 11.74 18.51 -14.38
N GLY A 99 12.19 18.32 -13.14
CA GLY A 99 13.41 18.95 -12.60
C GLY A 99 14.68 18.49 -13.32
N VAL A 100 14.78 17.20 -13.67
CA VAL A 100 15.88 16.62 -14.47
C VAL A 100 15.84 17.14 -15.91
N SER A 101 14.65 17.25 -16.53
CA SER A 101 14.53 17.88 -17.85
C SER A 101 14.91 19.36 -17.85
N ALA A 102 14.54 20.11 -16.80
CA ALA A 102 14.91 21.51 -16.67
C ALA A 102 16.44 21.68 -16.50
N THR A 103 17.09 20.87 -15.66
CA THR A 103 18.55 20.92 -15.48
C THR A 103 19.32 20.46 -16.70
N SER A 104 18.84 19.43 -17.41
CA SER A 104 19.43 18.98 -18.69
C SER A 104 19.39 20.06 -19.78
N GLY A 105 18.30 20.83 -19.85
CA GLY A 105 18.15 21.99 -20.74
C GLY A 105 19.08 23.17 -20.41
N TYR A 106 19.51 23.32 -19.16
CA TYR A 106 20.53 24.31 -18.77
C TYR A 106 21.96 23.84 -19.09
N THR A 107 22.24 22.53 -19.10
CA THR A 107 23.56 21.98 -19.45
C THR A 107 23.77 21.76 -20.94
N THR A 108 22.70 21.73 -21.74
CA THR A 108 22.74 21.69 -23.20
C THR A 108 22.38 23.03 -23.81
N ARG A 109 23.03 24.11 -23.36
CA ARG A 109 23.22 25.27 -24.23
C ARG A 109 24.39 24.91 -25.17
N PRO A 110 24.16 24.65 -26.46
CA PRO A 110 25.29 24.50 -27.38
C PRO A 110 26.05 25.82 -27.35
N ALA A 111 27.37 25.76 -27.31
CA ALA A 111 28.27 26.88 -27.51
C ALA A 111 28.20 27.43 -28.97
N ALA A 112 27.01 27.48 -29.58
CA ALA A 112 26.74 27.89 -30.95
C ALA A 112 26.11 29.30 -31.03
N SER A 113 26.45 30.20 -30.10
CA SER A 113 26.09 31.62 -30.19
C SER A 113 27.29 32.56 -30.06
N ARG A 114 28.53 32.09 -30.31
CA ARG A 114 29.74 32.93 -30.38
C ARG A 114 30.39 32.97 -31.77
N ALA A 115 29.67 32.62 -32.82
CA ALA A 115 30.12 32.83 -34.18
C ALA A 115 28.96 33.46 -34.96
N LEU A 116 29.08 34.76 -35.24
CA LEU A 116 28.39 35.57 -36.25
C LEU A 116 28.23 37.00 -35.69
N VAL A 117 29.32 37.77 -35.63
CA VAL A 117 29.43 39.16 -36.15
C VAL A 117 30.93 39.50 -36.13
N VAL A 118 31.68 38.96 -37.07
CA VAL A 118 32.88 39.61 -37.60
C VAL A 118 32.77 39.47 -39.10
N ASP A 119 31.94 40.31 -39.71
CA ASP A 119 32.35 41.01 -40.92
C ASP A 119 31.38 42.15 -41.24
N ARG A 120 31.92 43.20 -41.86
CA ARG A 120 31.26 44.39 -42.42
C ARG A 120 31.02 45.56 -41.49
N ILE A 121 32.08 46.34 -41.24
CA ILE A 121 32.20 47.79 -41.58
C ILE A 121 33.71 47.96 -41.90
N GLY A 122 34.12 48.22 -43.14
CA GLY A 122 33.95 49.51 -43.82
C GLY A 122 35.14 50.39 -43.46
#